data_AF-A0A932YGY8-F1
#
_entry.id   AF-A0A932YGY8-F1
#
_cell.length_a   1.000
_cell.length_b   1.000
_cell.length_c   1.000
_cell.angle_alpha   90.00
_cell.angle_beta   90.00
_cell.angle_gamma   90.00
#
_symmetry.space_group_name_H-M   'P 1'
#
loop_
_entity.id
_entity.type
_entity.pdbx_description
1 polymer ?
#
loop_
_entity_poly.entity_id
_entity_poly.type
_entity_poly.pdbx_seq_one_letter_code
_entity_poly.pdbx_strand_id
1 'polypeptide(L)' 'MKFPPKPKTPYVLSKPQDRRIFRKLKKLSGKKLSREEEKLIKLLYSQLETDWRTPLEKFIDKLLK' A
#
# COMPACT_ATOMS: atom_id res chain seq x y z
N MET A 1 0.91 -11.21 -8.20
CA MET A 1 -0.03 -10.08 -8.46
C MET A 1 0.62 -8.99 -9.30
N LYS A 2 -0.16 -8.13 -9.98
CA LYS A 2 0.36 -6.95 -10.71
C LYS A 2 0.29 -5.73 -9.78
N PHE A 3 1.44 -5.14 -9.44
CA PHE A 3 1.54 -3.88 -8.70
C PHE A 3 1.79 -2.70 -9.66
N PRO A 4 1.28 -1.49 -9.38
CA PRO A 4 0.47 -1.11 -8.21
C PRO A 4 -0.95 -1.70 -8.24
N PRO A 5 -1.61 -1.88 -7.08
CA PRO A 5 -3.02 -2.29 -7.04
C PRO A 5 -3.88 -1.14 -7.59
N LYS A 6 -5.10 -1.44 -8.02
CA LYS A 6 -6.06 -0.39 -8.37
C LYS A 6 -6.42 0.38 -7.08
N PRO A 7 -6.12 1.68 -6.97
CA PRO A 7 -6.44 2.45 -5.78
C PRO A 7 -7.95 2.55 -5.58
N LYS A 8 -8.40 2.65 -4.32
CA LYS A 8 -9.82 2.94 -4.01
C LYS A 8 -10.11 4.44 -4.09
N THR A 9 -9.15 5.26 -3.67
CA THR A 9 -9.16 6.71 -3.79
C THR A 9 -7.84 7.19 -4.42
N PRO A 10 -7.79 8.37 -5.06
CA PRO A 10 -6.59 8.84 -5.75
C PRO A 10 -5.34 8.80 -4.85
N TYR A 11 -4.19 8.43 -5.44
CA TYR A 11 -2.93 8.52 -4.73
C TYR A 11 -2.52 10.00 -4.54
N VAL A 12 -2.25 10.39 -3.30
CA VAL A 12 -1.76 11.71 -2.93
C VAL A 12 -0.25 11.63 -2.75
N LEU A 13 0.48 11.94 -3.82
CA LEU A 13 1.96 11.94 -3.83
C LEU A 13 2.52 13.37 -3.73
N SER A 14 2.01 14.13 -2.77
CA SER A 14 2.28 15.57 -2.65
C SER A 14 3.73 15.87 -2.27
N LYS A 15 4.37 14.99 -1.49
CA LYS A 15 5.77 15.13 -1.08
C LYS A 15 6.71 14.33 -1.97
N PRO A 16 7.98 14.79 -2.17
CA PRO A 16 9.02 13.99 -2.80
C PRO A 16 9.25 12.63 -2.12
N GLN A 17 9.02 12.54 -0.80
CA GLN A 17 9.04 11.30 -0.02
C GLN A 17 8.01 10.29 -0.54
N ASP A 18 6.76 10.70 -0.75
CA ASP A 18 5.67 9.84 -1.19
C ASP A 18 5.96 9.24 -2.57
N ARG A 19 6.49 10.08 -3.49
CA ARG A 19 6.96 9.62 -4.80
C ARG A 19 8.08 8.59 -4.69
N ARG A 20 9.01 8.76 -3.75
CA ARG A 20 10.10 7.79 -3.50
C ARG A 20 9.54 6.48 -2.94
N ILE A 21 8.58 6.54 -2.01
CA ILE A 21 7.90 5.36 -1.46
C ILE A 21 7.18 4.60 -2.58
N PHE A 22 6.37 5.29 -3.39
CA PHE A 22 5.67 4.69 -4.54
C PHE A 22 6.63 3.97 -5.49
N ARG A 23 7.77 4.60 -5.83
CA ARG A 23 8.82 3.98 -6.67
C ARG A 23 9.42 2.74 -6.01
N LYS A 24 9.69 2.77 -4.71
CA LYS A 24 10.19 1.59 -3.96
C LYS A 24 9.18 0.44 -3.99
N LEU A 25 7.91 0.73 -3.74
CA LEU A 25 6.84 -0.27 -3.79
C LEU A 25 6.67 -0.86 -5.19
N LYS A 26 6.82 -0.03 -6.25
CA LYS A 26 6.74 -0.50 -7.64
C LYS A 26 7.83 -1.52 -7.98
N LYS A 27 9.03 -1.42 -7.38
CA LYS A 27 10.11 -2.40 -7.55
C LYS A 27 9.81 -3.78 -6.95
N LEU A 28 8.78 -3.89 -6.12
CA LEU A 28 8.29 -5.18 -5.60
C LEU A 28 7.38 -5.89 -6.61
N SER A 29 6.94 -5.18 -7.67
CA SER A 29 6.23 -5.78 -8.81
C SER A 29 7.15 -6.75 -9.54
N GLY A 30 6.75 -8.03 -9.63
CA GLY A 30 7.54 -9.09 -10.28
C GLY A 30 8.43 -9.90 -9.34
N LYS A 31 8.53 -9.54 -8.05
CA LYS A 31 9.15 -10.42 -7.05
C LYS A 31 8.19 -11.54 -6.64
N LYS A 32 8.74 -12.71 -6.30
CA LYS A 32 7.98 -13.80 -5.67
C LYS A 32 7.73 -13.43 -4.22
N LEU A 33 6.52 -12.97 -3.92
CA LEU A 33 6.10 -12.49 -2.61
C LEU A 33 5.21 -13.54 -1.94
N SER A 34 5.34 -13.70 -0.62
CA SER A 34 4.42 -14.48 0.18
C SER A 34 3.05 -13.79 0.25
N ARG A 35 2.01 -14.53 0.66
CA ARG A 35 0.66 -13.95 0.86
C ARG A 35 0.67 -12.83 1.90
N GLU A 36 1.51 -12.94 2.93
CA GLU A 36 1.65 -11.93 3.98
C GLU A 36 2.35 -10.68 3.46
N GLU A 37 3.43 -10.85 2.70
CA GLU A 37 4.14 -9.74 2.06
C GLU A 37 3.22 -9.01 1.07
N GLU A 38 2.44 -9.73 0.26
CA GLU A 38 1.46 -9.12 -0.64
C GLU A 38 0.40 -8.30 0.12
N LYS A 39 -0.08 -8.81 1.27
CA LYS A 39 -1.05 -8.11 2.13
C LYS A 39 -0.43 -6.84 2.70
N LEU A 40 0.82 -6.90 3.15
CA LEU A 40 1.55 -5.78 3.72
C LEU A 40 1.86 -4.72 2.65
N ILE A 41 2.27 -5.13 1.45
CA ILE A 41 2.49 -4.21 0.32
C ILE A 41 1.20 -3.50 -0.09
N LYS A 42 0.05 -4.20 -0.10
CA LYS A 42 -1.26 -3.55 -0.35
C LYS A 42 -1.60 -2.49 0.70
N LEU A 43 -1.33 -2.78 1.97
CA LEU A 43 -1.49 -1.79 3.04
C LEU A 43 -0.58 -0.59 2.80
N LEU A 44 0.69 -0.79 2.42
CA LEU A 44 1.61 0.30 2.10
C LEU A 44 1.15 1.15 0.91
N TYR A 45 0.55 0.54 -0.11
CA TYR A 45 -0.07 1.30 -1.20
C TYR A 45 -1.28 2.11 -0.73
N SER A 46 -2.10 1.56 0.17
CA SER A 46 -3.25 2.29 0.70
C SER A 46 -2.83 3.50 1.53
N GLN A 47 -1.62 3.50 2.12
CA GLN A 47 -1.05 4.66 2.82
C GLN A 47 -0.74 5.85 1.91
N LEU A 48 -0.73 5.63 0.60
CA LEU A 48 -0.55 6.69 -0.40
C LEU A 48 -1.88 7.22 -0.94
N GLU A 49 -3.02 6.65 -0.54
CA GLU A 49 -4.36 7.07 -0.95
C GLU A 49 -4.88 8.22 -0.07
N THR A 50 -5.84 9.01 -0.57
CA THR A 50 -6.46 10.09 0.21
C THR A 50 -7.08 9.57 1.51
N ASP A 51 -7.86 8.48 1.41
CA ASP A 51 -8.50 7.84 2.55
C ASP A 51 -7.68 6.65 3.08
N TRP A 52 -6.42 6.91 3.42
CA TRP A 52 -5.52 5.87 3.94
C TRP A 52 -5.84 5.40 5.37
N ARG A 53 -6.61 6.19 6.12
CA ARG A 53 -6.98 5.90 7.51
C ARG A 53 -7.90 4.70 7.61
N THR A 54 -8.95 4.65 6.78
CA THR A 54 -9.91 3.52 6.72
C THR A 54 -9.23 2.14 6.55
N PRO A 55 -8.33 1.91 5.57
CA PRO A 55 -7.65 0.63 5.45
C PRO A 55 -6.62 0.37 6.57
N LEU A 56 -6.06 1.40 7.20
CA LEU A 56 -5.17 1.24 8.34
C LEU A 56 -5.93 0.80 9.60
N GLU A 57 -7.03 1.47 9.94
CA GLU A 57 -7.89 1.11 11.08
C GLU A 57 -8.37 -0.34 10.94
N LYS A 58 -8.89 -0.71 9.77
CA LYS A 58 -9.29 -2.10 9.48
C LYS A 58 -8.15 -3.11 9.59
N PHE A 59 -6.90 -2.69 9.40
CA PHE A 59 -5.74 -3.56 9.58
C PHE A 59 -5.40 -3.71 11.07
N ILE A 60 -5.43 -2.60 11.83
CA ILE A 60 -5.22 -2.59 13.28
C ILE A 60 -6.29 -3.42 13.99
N ASP A 61 -7.56 -3.26 13.65
CA ASP A 61 -8.68 -4.03 14.22
C ASP A 61 -8.50 -5.55 14.05
N LYS A 62 -7.85 -5.96 12.97
CA LYS A 62 -7.54 -7.38 12.72
C LYS A 62 -6.37 -7.90 13.53
N LEU A 63 -5.49 -7.04 14.03
CA LEU A 63 -4.37 -7.40 14.91
C LEU A 63 -4.78 -7.40 16.38
N LEU A 64 -5.77 -6.59 16.74
CA LEU A 64 -6.33 -6.51 18.10
C LEU A 64 -7.36 -7.61 18.40
N LYS A 65 -7.73 -8.42 17.40
CA LYS A 65 -8.56 -9.62 17.54
C LYS A 65 -7.70 -10.86 17.66
#